data_AF-A0A448HGR8-F1
#
_entry.id   AF-A0A448HGR8-F1
#
_cell.length_a   1.000
_cell.length_b   1.000
_cell.length_c   1.000
_cell.angle_alpha   90.00
_cell.angle_beta   90.00
_cell.angle_gamma   90.00
#
_symmetry.space_group_name_H-M   'P 1'
#
loop_
_entity.id
_entity.type
_entity.pdbx_description
1 polymer ?
#
loop_
_entity_poly.entity_id
_entity_poly.type
_entity_poly.pdbx_seq_one_letter_code
_entity_poly.pdbx_strand_id
1 'polypeptide(L)' 'MSATYTRTWALGAAERALKTAAQTLAAIVVPGAVIWGLDWPQALGVTATATLLSVLTSIADPRHADVAVATAPAAGEG' A
#
# COMPACT_ATOMS: atom_id res chain seq x y z
N MET A 1 0.47 10.99 19.66
CA MET A 1 -0.18 11.06 18.34
C MET A 1 -1.63 11.44 18.56
N SER A 2 -2.11 12.52 17.95
CA SER A 2 -3.55 12.80 17.92
C SER A 2 -4.25 11.70 17.10
N ALA A 3 -5.51 11.38 17.42
CA ALA A 3 -6.24 10.29 16.76
C ALA A 3 -6.29 10.43 15.21
N THR A 4 -6.22 11.65 14.70
CA THR A 4 -6.17 11.97 13.27
C THR A 4 -4.86 11.53 12.61
N TYR A 5 -3.73 11.69 13.30
CA TYR A 5 -2.40 11.34 12.81
C TYR A 5 -2.24 9.81 12.61
N THR A 6 -2.84 9.03 13.51
CA THR A 6 -2.87 7.56 13.38
C THR A 6 -3.75 7.11 12.20
N ARG A 7 -4.83 7.85 11.89
CA ARG A 7 -5.72 7.52 10.76
C ARG A 7 -5.08 7.83 9.40
N THR A 8 -4.43 8.98 9.24
CA THR A 8 -3.74 9.35 7.99
C THR A 8 -2.63 8.35 7.70
N TRP A 9 -1.80 8.04 8.70
CA TRP A 9 -0.78 7.00 8.60
C TRP A 9 -1.34 5.63 8.16
N ALA A 10 -2.42 5.16 8.79
CA ALA A 10 -2.99 3.85 8.48
C ALA A 10 -3.57 3.79 7.05
N LEU A 11 -4.16 4.88 6.57
CA LEU A 11 -4.65 5.00 5.19
C LEU A 11 -3.51 4.96 4.16
N GLY A 12 -2.42 5.69 4.41
CA GLY A 12 -1.24 5.68 3.53
C GLY A 12 -0.55 4.31 3.49
N ALA A 13 -0.45 3.64 4.65
CA ALA A 13 0.05 2.27 4.75
C ALA A 13 -0.79 1.28 3.92
N ALA A 14 -2.12 1.39 4.03
CA ALA A 14 -3.06 0.53 3.30
C ALA A 14 -2.99 0.75 1.79
N GLU A 15 -2.88 1.99 1.33
CA GLU A 15 -2.72 2.31 -0.09
C GLU A 15 -1.45 1.66 -0.66
N ARG A 16 -0.31 1.78 0.04
CA ARG A 16 0.97 1.19 -0.37
C ARG A 16 0.92 -0.34 -0.40
N ALA A 17 0.28 -0.94 0.61
CA ALA A 17 0.09 -2.38 0.66
C ALA A 17 -0.77 -2.88 -0.52
N LEU A 18 -1.88 -2.20 -0.81
CA LEU A 18 -2.76 -2.56 -1.94
C LEU A 18 -2.07 -2.39 -3.29
N LYS A 19 -1.29 -1.31 -3.46
CA LYS A 19 -0.52 -1.06 -4.68
C LYS A 19 0.55 -2.13 -4.88
N THR A 20 1.23 -2.54 -3.80
CA THR A 20 2.19 -3.65 -3.82
C THR A 20 1.51 -4.97 -4.18
N ALA A 21 0.33 -5.25 -3.61
CA ALA A 21 -0.46 -6.44 -3.94
C ALA A 21 -0.81 -6.47 -5.44
N ALA A 22 -1.35 -5.36 -5.96
CA ALA A 22 -1.73 -5.25 -7.38
C ALA A 22 -0.52 -5.40 -8.31
N GLN A 23 0.60 -4.72 -8.00
CA GLN A 23 1.82 -4.80 -8.81
C GLN A 23 2.45 -6.19 -8.75
N THR A 24 2.46 -6.84 -7.59
CA THR A 24 3.01 -8.19 -7.44
C THR A 24 2.18 -9.22 -8.19
N LEU A 25 0.85 -9.13 -8.08
CA LEU A 25 -0.04 -10.04 -8.81
C LEU A 25 0.06 -9.82 -10.31
N ALA A 26 0.09 -8.56 -10.76
CA ALA A 26 0.25 -8.22 -12.17
C ALA A 26 1.57 -8.73 -12.76
N ALA A 27 2.66 -8.74 -11.98
CA ALA A 27 3.94 -9.28 -12.42
C ALA A 27 3.92 -10.81 -12.65
N ILE A 28 2.97 -11.52 -12.03
CA ILE A 28 2.81 -12.97 -12.17
C ILE A 28 1.89 -13.31 -13.35
N VAL A 29 0.99 -12.41 -13.73
CA VAL A 29 0.12 -12.59 -14.89
C VAL A 29 0.95 -12.43 -16.17
N VAL A 30 1.28 -13.55 -16.80
CA VAL A 30 2.05 -13.58 -18.06
C VAL A 30 1.11 -13.42 -19.26
N PRO A 31 1.37 -12.48 -20.19
CA PRO A 31 0.61 -12.35 -21.42
C PRO A 31 0.59 -13.65 -22.24
N GLY A 32 -0.59 -14.01 -22.76
CA GLY A 32 -0.77 -15.24 -23.56
C GLY A 32 -1.12 -16.49 -22.76
N ALA A 33 -1.05 -16.44 -21.42
CA ALA A 33 -1.63 -17.49 -20.57
C ALA A 33 -3.13 -17.25 -20.37
N VAL A 34 -3.93 -18.34 -20.37
CA VAL A 34 -5.33 -18.29 -19.92
C VAL A 34 -5.34 -18.05 -18.41
N ILE A 35 -6.22 -17.16 -17.94
CA ILE A 35 -6.31 -16.79 -16.51
C ILE A 35 -6.46 -18.02 -15.59
N TRP A 36 -7.20 -19.04 -16.04
CA TRP A 36 -7.41 -20.29 -15.31
C TRP A 36 -6.21 -21.25 -15.36
N GLY A 37 -5.26 -21.04 -16.27
CA GLY A 37 -4.03 -21.83 -16.40
C GLY A 37 -2.88 -21.32 -15.53
N LEU A 38 -3.07 -20.23 -14.79
CA LEU A 38 -2.09 -19.73 -13.83
C LEU A 38 -2.09 -20.59 -12.56
N ASP A 39 -0.92 -20.79 -11.97
CA ASP A 39 -0.80 -21.36 -10.62
C ASP A 39 -1.28 -20.33 -9.59
N TRP A 40 -2.57 -20.35 -9.29
CA TRP A 40 -3.21 -19.45 -8.34
C TRP A 40 -2.68 -19.59 -6.90
N PRO A 41 -2.47 -20.81 -6.36
CA PRO A 41 -1.80 -20.98 -5.08
C PRO A 41 -0.46 -20.23 -4.99
N GLN A 42 0.39 -20.38 -6.01
CA GLN A 42 1.67 -19.67 -6.06
C GLN A 42 1.48 -18.16 -6.22
N ALA A 43 0.62 -17.73 -7.16
CA ALA A 43 0.40 -16.32 -7.46
C ALA A 43 -0.10 -15.53 -6.24
N LEU A 44 -1.09 -16.09 -5.54
CA LEU A 44 -1.64 -15.51 -4.33
C LEU A 44 -0.65 -15.58 -3.16
N GLY A 45 0.12 -16.66 -3.03
CA GLY A 45 1.15 -16.81 -1.99
C GLY A 45 2.25 -15.75 -2.08
N VAL A 46 2.78 -15.51 -3.28
CA VAL A 46 3.80 -14.47 -3.54
C VAL A 46 3.21 -13.08 -3.28
N THR A 47 2.00 -12.83 -3.78
CA THR A 47 1.29 -11.55 -3.58
C THR A 47 1.05 -11.26 -2.10
N ALA A 48 0.59 -12.27 -1.33
CA ALA A 48 0.37 -12.14 0.11
C ALA A 48 1.68 -11.85 0.87
N THR A 49 2.76 -12.52 0.50
CA THR A 49 4.09 -12.31 1.11
C THR A 49 4.58 -10.88 0.88
N ALA A 50 4.51 -10.38 -0.36
CA ALA A 50 4.91 -9.02 -0.70
C ALA A 50 4.03 -7.97 0.02
N THR A 51 2.73 -8.23 0.10
CA THR A 51 1.78 -7.35 0.81
C THR A 51 2.08 -7.30 2.30
N LEU A 52 2.34 -8.46 2.94
CA LEU A 52 2.71 -8.54 4.35
C LEU A 52 4.01 -7.76 4.63
N LEU A 53 5.03 -7.93 3.79
CA LEU A 53 6.28 -7.18 3.90
C LEU A 53 6.04 -5.66 3.76
N SER A 54 5.16 -5.24 2.86
CA SER A 54 4.79 -3.82 2.73
C SER A 54 4.13 -3.28 4.00
N VAL A 55 3.23 -4.04 4.63
CA VAL A 55 2.58 -3.65 5.89
C VAL A 55 3.61 -3.57 7.02
N LEU A 56 4.44 -4.60 7.18
CA LEU A 56 5.49 -4.64 8.21
C LEU A 56 6.49 -3.47 8.05
N THR A 57 6.88 -3.15 6.82
CA THR A 57 7.75 -2.01 6.52
C THR A 57 7.07 -0.68 6.89
N SER A 58 5.78 -0.53 6.62
CA SER A 58 5.03 0.66 6.99
C SER A 58 4.89 0.86 8.51
N ILE A 59 4.87 -0.23 9.28
CA ILE A 59 4.89 -0.20 10.75
C ILE A 59 6.29 0.14 11.26
N ALA A 60 7.34 -0.37 10.62
CA ALA A 60 8.73 -0.07 10.97
C ALA A 60 9.13 1.38 10.63
N ASP A 61 8.53 1.99 9.60
CA ASP A 61 8.75 3.39 9.21
C ASP A 61 7.46 4.23 9.20
N PRO A 62 6.95 4.60 10.38
CA PRO A 62 5.69 5.33 10.48
C PRO A 62 5.78 6.81 10.05
N ARG A 63 6.99 7.38 9.88
CA ARG A 63 7.16 8.78 9.47
C ARG A 63 6.95 9.00 7.97
N HIS A 64 7.19 7.99 7.14
CA HIS A 64 6.98 8.04 5.68
C HIS A 64 5.59 7.59 5.20
N ALA A 65 4.76 7.07 6.10
CA ALA A 65 3.39 6.64 5.79
C ALA A 65 2.33 7.70 6.15
N ASP A 66 2.73 8.82 6.75
CA ASP A 66 1.84 9.94 7.02
C ASP A 66 1.47 10.67 5.72
N VAL A 67 0.22 10.52 5.28
CA VAL A 67 -0.36 11.24 4.12
C VAL A 67 -1.14 12.49 4.52
N ALA A 68 -0.87 13.05 5.71
CA ALA A 68 -1.43 14.33 6.10
C ALA A 68 -0.91 15.45 5.19
N VAL A 69 -1.63 15.72 4.10
CA VAL A 69 -1.53 17.00 3.39
C VAL A 69 -1.87 18.09 4.40
N ALA A 70 -0.88 18.90 4.74
CA ALA A 70 -1.07 20.14 5.47
C ALA A 70 -1.73 21.17 4.54
N THR A 71 -3.04 21.06 4.29
CA THR A 71 -3.81 22.22 3.83
C THR A 71 -4.12 23.06 5.07
N ALA A 72 -3.13 23.81 5.53
CA ALA A 72 -3.41 24.99 6.34
C ALA A 72 -4.02 26.03 5.39
N PRO A 73 -5.18 26.64 5.69
CA PRO A 73 -5.54 27.88 5.03
C PRO A 73 -4.45 28.90 5.36
N ALA A 74 -3.90 29.56 4.33
CA ALA A 74 -2.93 30.63 4.50
C ALA A 74 -3.42 31.61 5.57
N ALA A 75 -2.74 31.62 6.70
CA ALA A 75 -2.95 32.64 7.72
C ALA A 75 -2.43 33.96 7.16
N GLY A 76 -3.34 34.76 6.64
CA GLY A 76 -3.26 36.22 6.53
C GLY A 76 -2.22 36.80 5.57
N GLU A 77 -2.69 37.36 4.46
CA GLU A 77 -2.07 38.54 3.84
C GLU A 77 -3.20 39.48 3.35
N GLY A 78 -3.37 40.63 4.02
CA GLY A 78 -4.21 41.76 3.58
C GLY A 78 -5.26 42.22 4.59
#